data_AF-A0A534Q1D2-F1
#
_entry.id   AF-A0A534Q1D2-F1
#
_cell.length_a   1.000
_cell.length_b   1.000
_cell.length_c   1.000
_cell.angle_alpha   90.00
_cell.angle_beta   90.00
_cell.angle_gamma   90.00
#
_symmetry.space_group_name_H-M   'P 1'
#
loop_
_entity.id
_entity.type
_entity.pdbx_description
1 polymer ?
#
loop_
_entity_poly.entity_id
_entity_poly.type
_entity_poly.pdbx_seq_one_letter_code
_entity_poly.pdbx_strand_id
1 'polypeptide(L)'
;MFRPLPEMVKMGLDNPDNYYVSASIDPRRDYRIRGRRGTIHYLSFAAQNQNFAARDRITGGAGHLNDSELALAPDGSFEIIASAREHPGNWLRLAPDTKQILVRQTFLERARERPVEIAIECLGAPEPPPALDPARVPAQLLGSAMYAIGCAQWFADWVVGFRAKAPVNAFHLPSEDDHRRLGGDPNIRLWLGTWRLAPDEALVVEATPPKCHYWNFQLGNVWAESLDHRFQRVHINSSQAVYRDDGSFELVVAHRDPGHANWISTAGH
;
A
#
# COMPACT_ATOMS: atom_id res chain seq x y z
N MET A 1 11.82 22.03 1.24
CA MET A 1 10.36 21.93 1.47
C MET A 1 10.17 21.11 2.74
N PHE A 2 9.77 21.74 3.86
CA PHE A 2 9.33 20.99 5.05
C PHE A 2 7.98 20.36 4.71
N ARG A 3 7.90 19.03 4.61
CA ARG A 3 6.63 18.32 4.44
C ARG A 3 6.15 17.89 5.83
N PRO A 4 4.86 18.10 6.20
CA PRO A 4 4.30 17.49 7.40
C PRO A 4 4.33 15.96 7.24
N LEU A 5 5.37 15.36 7.79
CA LEU A 5 5.71 13.95 7.99
C LEU A 5 4.75 12.90 7.35
N PRO A 6 4.83 12.64 6.02
CA PRO A 6 4.05 11.57 5.39
C PRO A 6 4.45 10.17 5.85
N GLU A 7 5.72 9.97 6.22
CA GLU A 7 6.27 8.68 6.69
C GLU A 7 5.81 8.29 8.10
N MET A 8 5.13 9.19 8.82
CA MET A 8 4.62 8.97 10.17
C MET A 8 3.12 8.65 10.20
N VAL A 9 2.44 8.69 9.06
CA VAL A 9 1.03 8.32 8.96
C VAL A 9 0.95 6.95 8.31
N LYS A 10 0.64 5.95 9.13
CA LYS A 10 0.72 4.53 8.78
C LYS A 10 -0.62 3.85 8.95
N MET A 11 -0.89 2.87 8.10
CA MET A 11 -2.20 2.22 8.06
C MET A 11 -2.12 0.91 7.27
N GLY A 12 -2.59 -0.18 7.87
CA GLY A 12 -2.88 -1.42 7.15
C GLY A 12 -1.68 -2.20 6.66
N LEU A 13 -0.64 -2.31 7.50
CA LEU A 13 0.66 -2.86 7.17
C LEU A 13 1.21 -2.17 5.91
N ASP A 14 1.26 -0.84 5.97
CA ASP A 14 1.84 0.00 4.94
C ASP A 14 3.21 -0.54 4.53
N ASN A 15 3.44 -0.69 3.23
CA ASN A 15 4.72 -1.21 2.74
C ASN A 15 5.81 -0.13 2.88
N PRO A 16 6.89 -0.36 3.66
CA PRO A 16 8.01 0.58 3.79
C PRO A 16 8.70 0.93 2.47
N ASP A 17 8.61 0.04 1.49
CA ASP A 17 9.15 0.24 0.14
C ASP A 17 8.21 1.05 -0.76
N ASN A 18 6.98 1.33 -0.34
CA ASN A 18 6.04 2.10 -1.15
C ASN A 18 6.12 3.61 -0.89
N TYR A 19 5.76 4.37 -1.92
CA TYR A 19 5.32 5.74 -1.85
C TYR A 19 3.89 5.81 -2.38
N TYR A 20 2.95 6.01 -1.46
CA TYR A 20 1.54 6.07 -1.77
C TYR A 20 1.13 7.52 -2.04
N VAL A 21 0.39 7.73 -3.12
CA VAL A 21 -0.33 8.99 -3.36
C VAL A 21 -1.76 8.66 -3.77
N SER A 22 -2.70 9.54 -3.48
CA SER A 22 -4.09 9.31 -3.81
C SER A 22 -4.84 10.61 -4.12
N ALA A 23 -5.97 10.45 -4.80
CA ALA A 23 -6.92 11.52 -5.04
C ALA A 23 -8.34 11.02 -4.74
N SER A 24 -9.10 11.81 -3.98
CA SER A 24 -10.54 11.60 -3.84
C SER A 24 -11.26 12.02 -5.12
N ILE A 25 -12.23 11.22 -5.55
CA ILE A 25 -12.94 11.41 -6.83
C ILE A 25 -14.46 11.21 -6.67
N ASP A 26 -15.22 11.79 -7.59
CA ASP A 26 -16.65 11.54 -7.82
C ASP A 26 -16.77 10.57 -9.02
N PRO A 27 -17.25 9.34 -8.83
CA PRO A 27 -17.24 8.31 -9.87
C PRO A 27 -18.19 8.63 -11.05
N ARG A 28 -19.00 9.69 -10.94
CA ARG A 28 -19.87 10.19 -12.00
C ARG A 28 -19.13 11.11 -12.98
N ARG A 29 -17.88 11.46 -12.69
CA ARG A 29 -17.04 12.33 -13.50
C ARG A 29 -15.90 11.53 -14.12
N ASP A 30 -15.37 12.07 -15.21
CA ASP A 30 -14.21 11.51 -15.90
C ASP A 30 -12.96 12.31 -15.49
N TYR A 31 -11.83 11.62 -15.36
CA TYR A 31 -10.57 12.20 -14.91
C TYR A 31 -9.47 11.85 -15.90
N ARG A 32 -8.52 12.78 -16.07
CA ARG A 32 -7.27 12.52 -16.78
C ARG A 32 -6.12 12.50 -15.79
N ILE A 33 -5.33 11.44 -15.83
CA ILE A 33 -4.11 11.27 -15.04
C ILE A 33 -2.92 11.27 -16.01
N ARG A 34 -1.94 12.12 -15.76
CA ARG A 34 -0.74 12.27 -16.60
C ARG A 34 0.52 12.14 -15.76
N GLY A 35 1.56 11.56 -16.35
CA GLY A 35 2.87 11.41 -15.74
C GLY A 35 3.91 10.91 -16.73
N ARG A 36 5.12 10.62 -16.23
CA ARG A 36 6.19 9.95 -16.98
C ARG A 36 6.64 8.72 -16.22
N ARG A 37 6.86 7.58 -16.89
CA ARG A 37 7.13 6.29 -16.22
C ARG A 37 8.29 6.36 -15.22
N GLY A 38 9.28 7.21 -15.45
CA GLY A 38 10.37 7.47 -14.51
C GLY A 38 11.19 6.21 -14.21
N THR A 39 11.78 6.16 -13.00
CA THR A 39 12.70 5.09 -12.60
C THR A 39 12.19 4.22 -11.46
N ILE A 40 11.01 4.50 -10.89
CA ILE A 40 10.42 3.67 -9.83
C ILE A 40 10.31 2.21 -10.29
N HIS A 41 10.63 1.23 -9.43
CA HIS A 41 10.62 -0.18 -9.82
C HIS A 41 9.24 -0.65 -10.25
N TYR A 42 8.20 -0.38 -9.46
CA TYR A 42 6.81 -0.73 -9.78
C TYR A 42 5.87 0.45 -9.58
N LEU A 43 4.90 0.57 -10.48
CA LEU A 43 3.86 1.60 -10.45
C LEU A 43 2.51 0.96 -10.73
N SER A 44 1.52 1.20 -9.87
CA SER A 44 0.13 0.79 -10.11
C SER A 44 -0.88 1.84 -9.70
N PHE A 45 -2.04 1.78 -10.36
CA PHE A 45 -3.20 2.64 -10.17
C PHE A 45 -4.40 1.77 -9.84
N ALA A 46 -5.12 2.11 -8.78
CA ALA A 46 -6.30 1.38 -8.36
C ALA A 46 -7.45 2.35 -8.10
N ALA A 47 -8.58 2.14 -8.77
CA ALA A 47 -9.84 2.78 -8.47
C ALA A 47 -10.51 2.03 -7.31
N GLN A 48 -10.56 2.62 -6.11
CA GLN A 48 -10.95 1.92 -4.90
C GLN A 48 -12.07 2.63 -4.13
N ASN A 49 -12.76 1.84 -3.31
CA ASN A 49 -13.66 2.29 -2.27
C ASN A 49 -13.18 1.73 -0.92
N GLN A 50 -12.24 2.43 -0.28
CA GLN A 50 -11.70 2.08 1.04
C GLN A 50 -12.27 3.02 2.11
N ASN A 51 -13.55 2.86 2.42
CA ASN A 51 -14.17 3.56 3.54
C ASN A 51 -14.16 2.68 4.80
N PHE A 52 -13.10 2.78 5.61
CA PHE A 52 -12.95 1.97 6.82
C PHE A 52 -13.99 2.28 7.92
N ALA A 53 -14.71 3.41 7.83
CA ALA A 53 -15.83 3.71 8.72
C ALA A 53 -17.16 3.02 8.31
N ALA A 54 -17.23 2.49 7.08
CA ALA A 54 -18.40 1.77 6.56
C ALA A 54 -17.96 0.38 6.07
N ARG A 55 -17.74 -0.52 7.05
CA ARG A 55 -17.12 -1.84 6.85
C ARG A 55 -17.83 -2.73 5.83
N ASP A 56 -19.14 -2.56 5.68
CA ASP A 56 -20.03 -3.28 4.75
C ASP A 56 -19.90 -2.79 3.28
N ARG A 57 -19.18 -1.68 3.05
CA ARG A 57 -19.09 -1.02 1.73
C ARG A 57 -17.69 -1.06 1.11
N ILE A 58 -16.75 -1.81 1.68
CA ILE A 58 -15.43 -2.00 1.06
C ILE A 58 -15.56 -3.07 -0.02
N THR A 59 -15.55 -2.66 -1.28
CA THR A 59 -15.85 -3.50 -2.45
C THR A 59 -14.62 -3.90 -3.26
N GLY A 60 -13.40 -3.68 -2.75
CA GLY A 60 -12.17 -3.86 -3.52
C GLY A 60 -12.01 -2.81 -4.62
N GLY A 61 -11.09 -3.04 -5.55
CA GLY A 61 -10.83 -2.12 -6.66
C GLY A 61 -11.78 -2.33 -7.84
N ALA A 62 -12.45 -1.27 -8.31
CA ALA A 62 -13.31 -1.26 -9.50
C ALA A 62 -12.56 -1.36 -10.83
N GLY A 63 -11.28 -0.99 -10.79
CA GLY A 63 -10.32 -1.02 -11.88
C GLY A 63 -8.90 -0.97 -11.31
N HIS A 64 -7.97 -1.62 -12.00
CA HIS A 64 -6.56 -1.63 -11.67
C HIS A 64 -5.75 -1.59 -12.96
N LEU A 65 -4.63 -0.87 -12.93
CA LEU A 65 -3.60 -0.89 -13.97
C LEU A 65 -2.25 -0.93 -13.28
N ASN A 66 -1.30 -1.66 -13.84
CA ASN A 66 0.10 -1.56 -13.49
C ASN A 66 0.95 -1.13 -14.68
N ASP A 67 2.20 -0.80 -14.40
CA ASP A 67 3.15 -0.26 -15.38
C ASP A 67 3.40 -1.15 -16.59
N SER A 68 3.33 -2.47 -16.45
CA SER A 68 3.47 -3.40 -17.58
C SER A 68 2.30 -3.34 -18.57
N GLU A 69 1.14 -2.83 -18.12
CA GLU A 69 -0.07 -2.66 -18.93
C GLU A 69 -0.17 -1.26 -19.57
N LEU A 70 0.66 -0.31 -19.13
CA LEU A 70 0.59 1.06 -19.63
C LEU A 70 1.18 1.19 -21.03
N ALA A 71 0.36 1.67 -21.96
CA ALA A 71 0.84 2.23 -23.21
C ALA A 71 1.58 3.55 -22.93
N LEU A 72 2.89 3.56 -23.21
CA LEU A 72 3.75 4.72 -23.08
C LEU A 72 3.96 5.39 -24.43
N ALA A 73 4.01 6.72 -24.43
CA ALA A 73 4.48 7.48 -25.57
C ALA A 73 6.01 7.30 -25.77
N PRO A 74 6.58 7.65 -26.94
CA PRO A 74 8.01 7.50 -27.21
C PRO A 74 8.93 8.24 -26.23
N ASP A 75 8.44 9.31 -25.60
CA ASP A 75 9.18 10.06 -24.59
C ASP A 75 9.05 9.47 -23.16
N GLY A 76 8.32 8.36 -23.01
CA GLY A 76 8.04 7.71 -21.74
C GLY A 76 6.92 8.35 -20.92
N SER A 77 6.18 9.30 -21.49
CA SER A 77 4.96 9.82 -20.87
C SER A 77 3.79 8.85 -20.99
N PHE A 78 2.83 8.96 -20.07
CA PHE A 78 1.57 8.23 -20.12
C PHE A 78 0.40 9.17 -19.80
N GLU A 79 -0.75 8.85 -20.38
CA GLU A 79 -2.04 9.41 -20.04
C GLU A 79 -3.00 8.26 -19.73
N ILE A 80 -3.75 8.38 -18.64
CA ILE A 80 -4.80 7.44 -18.23
C ILE A 80 -6.11 8.21 -18.15
N ILE A 81 -7.17 7.67 -18.75
CA ILE A 81 -8.54 8.14 -18.54
C ILE A 81 -9.20 7.28 -17.48
N ALA A 82 -9.61 7.89 -16.37
CA ALA A 82 -10.39 7.21 -15.34
C ALA A 82 -11.86 7.62 -15.45
N SER A 83 -12.73 6.66 -15.74
CA SER A 83 -14.14 6.91 -16.10
C SER A 83 -15.01 5.67 -15.87
N ALA A 84 -16.32 5.87 -15.74
CA ALA A 84 -17.28 4.77 -15.70
C ALA A 84 -17.51 4.14 -17.09
N ARG A 85 -17.37 4.93 -18.16
CA ARG A 85 -17.43 4.47 -19.56
C ARG A 85 -16.07 4.00 -20.01
N GLU A 86 -16.03 3.04 -20.91
CA GLU A 86 -14.80 2.56 -21.53
C GLU A 86 -14.18 3.61 -22.45
N HIS A 87 -12.84 3.68 -22.44
CA HIS A 87 -12.04 4.56 -23.30
C HIS A 87 -10.91 3.75 -23.95
N PRO A 88 -10.46 4.13 -25.16
CA PRO A 88 -9.30 3.50 -25.79
C PRO A 88 -8.00 3.87 -25.07
N GLY A 89 -7.00 3.01 -25.19
CA GLY A 89 -5.69 3.21 -24.56
C GLY A 89 -5.70 2.85 -23.08
N ASN A 90 -4.97 3.62 -22.26
CA ASN A 90 -4.93 3.37 -20.82
C ASN A 90 -6.24 3.84 -20.17
N TRP A 91 -7.11 2.89 -19.85
CA TRP A 91 -8.40 3.17 -19.20
C TRP A 91 -8.46 2.53 -17.82
N LEU A 92 -8.74 3.36 -16.81
CA LEU A 92 -8.97 2.92 -15.43
C LEU A 92 -10.47 2.98 -15.12
N ARG A 93 -11.11 1.82 -15.07
CA ARG A 93 -12.56 1.71 -14.80
C ARG A 93 -12.93 2.25 -13.42
N LEU A 94 -13.96 3.11 -13.37
CA LEU A 94 -14.62 3.55 -12.15
C LEU A 94 -15.96 2.83 -11.96
N ALA A 95 -16.24 2.33 -10.75
CA ALA A 95 -17.56 1.83 -10.37
C ALA A 95 -18.37 2.93 -9.66
N PRO A 96 -19.71 2.83 -9.60
CA PRO A 96 -20.57 3.85 -8.97
C PRO A 96 -20.23 4.18 -7.51
N ASP A 97 -19.57 3.26 -6.81
CA ASP A 97 -19.15 3.39 -5.42
C ASP A 97 -17.67 3.76 -5.26
N THR A 98 -16.89 3.88 -6.34
CA THR A 98 -15.49 4.31 -6.27
C THR A 98 -15.38 5.71 -5.63
N LYS A 99 -14.45 5.89 -4.70
CA LYS A 99 -14.24 7.18 -3.99
C LYS A 99 -12.83 7.72 -4.09
N GLN A 100 -11.89 6.88 -4.50
CA GLN A 100 -10.48 7.22 -4.52
C GLN A 100 -9.77 6.53 -5.67
N ILE A 101 -8.79 7.22 -6.24
CA ILE A 101 -7.74 6.58 -7.03
C ILE A 101 -6.49 6.54 -6.15
N LEU A 102 -5.99 5.33 -5.90
CA LEU A 102 -4.77 5.07 -5.16
C LEU A 102 -3.66 4.72 -6.14
N VAL A 103 -2.51 5.37 -5.99
CA VAL A 103 -1.30 5.04 -6.72
C VAL A 103 -0.29 4.42 -5.77
N ARG A 104 0.23 3.25 -6.14
CA ARG A 104 1.33 2.60 -5.44
C ARG A 104 2.60 2.76 -6.26
N GLN A 105 3.64 3.25 -5.62
CA GLN A 105 4.96 3.40 -6.23
C GLN A 105 5.95 2.63 -5.37
N THR A 106 6.32 1.42 -5.78
CA THR A 106 7.19 0.55 -4.98
C THR A 106 8.63 0.72 -5.41
N PHE A 107 9.48 1.08 -4.45
CA PHE A 107 10.92 1.10 -4.62
C PHE A 107 11.47 -0.31 -4.55
N LEU A 108 12.46 -0.62 -5.37
CA LEU A 108 13.37 -1.74 -5.10
C LEU A 108 14.61 -1.19 -4.40
N GLU A 109 15.24 -0.17 -5.01
CA GLU A 109 16.38 0.55 -4.45
C GLU A 109 16.10 2.07 -4.34
N ARG A 110 15.55 2.50 -3.20
CA ARG A 110 15.13 3.90 -2.94
C ARG A 110 16.22 4.95 -3.22
N ALA A 111 17.50 4.59 -3.11
CA ALA A 111 18.62 5.50 -3.37
C ALA A 111 18.89 5.76 -4.87
N ARG A 112 18.44 4.86 -5.76
CA ARG A 112 18.68 4.93 -7.22
C ARG A 112 17.45 5.35 -8.02
N GLU A 113 16.29 5.28 -7.39
CA GLU A 113 15.00 5.44 -8.03
C GLU A 113 14.32 6.73 -7.58
N ARG A 114 13.35 7.21 -8.38
CA ARG A 114 12.56 8.39 -8.06
C ARG A 114 11.08 8.06 -8.20
N PRO A 115 10.23 8.53 -7.27
CA PRO A 115 8.80 8.45 -7.48
C PRO A 115 8.40 9.25 -8.71
N VAL A 116 7.39 8.76 -9.41
CA VAL A 116 6.75 9.41 -10.54
C VAL A 116 5.95 10.60 -10.05
N GLU A 117 6.17 11.74 -10.70
CA GLU A 117 5.32 12.92 -10.58
C GLU A 117 4.06 12.69 -11.42
N ILE A 118 2.91 12.76 -10.76
CA ILE A 118 1.61 12.46 -11.34
C ILE A 118 0.70 13.67 -11.13
N ALA A 119 0.01 14.08 -12.19
CA ALA A 119 -1.06 15.06 -12.13
C ALA A 119 -2.39 14.38 -12.44
N ILE A 120 -3.44 14.78 -11.73
CA ILE A 120 -4.82 14.38 -12.00
C ILE A 120 -5.67 15.63 -12.17
N GLU A 121 -6.52 15.63 -13.18
CA GLU A 121 -7.51 16.67 -13.43
C GLU A 121 -8.89 16.05 -13.63
N CYS A 122 -9.93 16.76 -13.17
CA CYS A 122 -11.31 16.40 -13.45
C CYS A 122 -11.75 17.01 -14.78
N LEU A 123 -12.17 16.18 -15.72
CA LEU A 123 -12.61 16.65 -17.03
C LEU A 123 -14.00 17.29 -16.94
N GLY A 124 -14.16 18.47 -17.55
CA GLY A 124 -15.42 19.22 -17.56
C GLY A 124 -15.84 19.77 -16.19
N ALA A 125 -14.91 19.95 -15.26
CA ALA A 125 -15.18 20.66 -14.01
C ALA A 125 -15.30 22.17 -14.26
N PRO A 126 -16.24 22.88 -13.60
CA PRO A 126 -16.29 24.33 -13.66
C PRO A 126 -15.05 24.93 -12.99
N GLU A 127 -14.45 25.93 -13.63
CA GLU A 127 -13.36 26.73 -13.08
C GLU A 127 -13.79 28.18 -12.87
N PRO A 128 -13.43 28.83 -11.74
CA PRO A 128 -12.74 28.26 -10.58
C PRO A 128 -13.66 27.33 -9.75
N PRO A 129 -13.10 26.51 -8.83
CA PRO A 129 -13.91 25.76 -7.87
C PRO A 129 -14.86 26.69 -7.09
N PRO A 130 -16.08 26.24 -6.74
CA PRO A 130 -16.98 27.05 -5.93
C PRO A 130 -16.36 27.34 -4.56
N ALA A 131 -16.75 28.47 -3.97
CA ALA A 131 -16.36 28.82 -2.61
C ALA A 131 -16.76 27.70 -1.63
N LEU A 132 -15.98 27.54 -0.55
CA LEU A 132 -16.31 26.61 0.53
C LEU A 132 -17.69 26.97 1.09
N ASP A 133 -18.61 26.00 1.06
CA ASP A 133 -19.92 26.13 1.67
C ASP A 133 -19.83 25.81 3.17
N PRO A 134 -20.02 26.80 4.07
CA PRO A 134 -19.92 26.58 5.51
C PRO A 134 -20.93 25.55 6.03
N ALA A 135 -22.07 25.37 5.36
CA ALA A 135 -23.08 24.39 5.75
C ALA A 135 -22.58 22.94 5.61
N ARG A 136 -21.58 22.68 4.76
CA ARG A 136 -21.00 21.35 4.56
C ARG A 136 -19.90 21.00 5.57
N VAL A 137 -19.29 22.00 6.19
CA VAL A 137 -18.12 21.84 7.07
C VAL A 137 -18.42 20.91 8.27
N PRO A 138 -19.54 21.04 9.00
CA PRO A 138 -19.81 20.17 10.14
C PRO A 138 -19.83 18.68 9.77
N ALA A 139 -20.48 18.33 8.65
CA ALA A 139 -20.56 16.96 8.19
C ALA A 139 -19.20 16.41 7.72
N GLN A 140 -18.36 17.24 7.09
CA GLN A 140 -17.01 16.87 6.68
C GLN A 140 -16.07 16.62 7.87
N LEU A 141 -16.15 17.47 8.90
CA LEU A 141 -15.39 17.29 10.14
C LEU A 141 -15.81 16.01 10.86
N LEU A 142 -17.12 15.78 11.01
CA LEU A 142 -17.62 14.55 11.59
C LEU A 142 -17.20 13.31 10.78
N GLY A 143 -17.29 13.37 9.46
CA GLY A 143 -16.84 12.29 8.58
C GLY A 143 -15.36 11.96 8.74
N SER A 144 -14.51 12.98 8.92
CA SER A 144 -13.07 12.82 9.16
C SER A 144 -12.80 12.14 10.51
N ALA A 145 -13.50 12.54 11.57
CA ALA A 145 -13.38 11.92 12.88
C ALA A 145 -13.84 10.45 12.87
N MET A 146 -14.98 10.18 12.23
CA MET A 146 -15.51 8.82 12.09
C MET A 146 -14.60 7.93 11.25
N TYR A 147 -13.94 8.49 10.22
CA TYR A 147 -12.93 7.77 9.46
C TYR A 147 -11.74 7.34 10.32
N ALA A 148 -11.21 8.25 11.15
CA ALA A 148 -10.10 7.93 12.04
C ALA A 148 -10.46 6.81 13.05
N ILE A 149 -11.62 6.92 13.69
CA ILE A 149 -12.12 5.90 14.63
C ILE A 149 -12.33 4.56 13.93
N GLY A 150 -13.04 4.58 12.79
CA GLY A 150 -13.35 3.37 12.03
C GLY A 150 -12.10 2.66 11.52
N CYS A 151 -11.12 3.42 11.03
CA CYS A 151 -9.82 2.93 10.60
C CYS A 151 -9.07 2.23 11.73
N ALA A 152 -8.85 2.91 12.86
CA ALA A 152 -8.12 2.34 13.99
C ALA A 152 -8.77 1.03 14.48
N GLN A 153 -10.10 1.01 14.62
CA GLN A 153 -10.80 -0.18 15.08
C GLN A 153 -10.76 -1.30 14.04
N TRP A 154 -10.88 -0.98 12.74
CA TRP A 154 -10.85 -1.99 11.68
C TRP A 154 -9.51 -2.73 11.63
N PHE A 155 -8.39 -1.99 11.67
CA PHE A 155 -7.06 -2.60 11.60
C PHE A 155 -6.71 -3.37 12.88
N ALA A 156 -7.13 -2.87 14.05
CA ALA A 156 -6.98 -3.62 15.30
C ALA A 156 -7.74 -4.96 15.24
N ASP A 157 -9.01 -4.95 14.80
CA ASP A 157 -9.81 -6.17 14.65
C ASP A 157 -9.17 -7.13 13.62
N TRP A 158 -8.61 -6.60 12.54
CA TRP A 158 -7.92 -7.38 11.50
C TRP A 158 -6.70 -8.11 12.05
N VAL A 159 -5.82 -7.40 12.79
CA VAL A 159 -4.63 -8.00 13.42
C VAL A 159 -5.00 -9.02 14.48
N VAL A 160 -6.03 -8.76 15.30
CA VAL A 160 -6.55 -9.74 16.26
C VAL A 160 -7.05 -10.99 15.54
N GLY A 161 -7.73 -10.81 14.40
CA GLY A 161 -8.23 -11.89 13.56
C GLY A 161 -7.15 -12.86 13.07
N PHE A 162 -5.90 -12.41 12.90
CA PHE A 162 -4.79 -13.27 12.48
C PHE A 162 -4.52 -14.41 13.47
N ARG A 163 -4.78 -14.20 14.77
CA ARG A 163 -4.57 -15.23 15.81
C ARG A 163 -5.48 -16.44 15.65
N ALA A 164 -6.60 -16.29 14.94
CA ALA A 164 -7.50 -17.39 14.61
C ALA A 164 -7.08 -18.13 13.33
N LYS A 165 -6.08 -17.62 12.59
CA LYS A 165 -5.67 -18.13 11.27
C LYS A 165 -4.31 -18.80 11.29
N ALA A 166 -3.41 -18.38 12.19
CA ALA A 166 -2.13 -19.02 12.43
C ALA A 166 -1.73 -18.89 13.92
N PRO A 167 -0.94 -19.84 14.44
CA PRO A 167 -0.25 -19.66 15.72
C PRO A 167 0.63 -18.39 15.73
N VAL A 168 0.95 -17.91 16.93
CA VAL A 168 1.97 -16.86 17.11
C VAL A 168 3.30 -17.35 16.53
N ASN A 169 4.05 -16.45 15.89
CA ASN A 169 5.31 -16.72 15.18
C ASN A 169 5.16 -17.61 13.94
N ALA A 170 3.95 -17.76 13.41
CA ALA A 170 3.67 -18.44 12.15
C ALA A 170 2.85 -17.55 11.20
N PHE A 171 2.93 -17.87 9.91
CA PHE A 171 2.22 -17.16 8.85
C PHE A 171 1.05 -17.99 8.31
N HIS A 172 0.00 -17.30 7.88
CA HIS A 172 -1.02 -17.84 6.99
C HIS A 172 -1.07 -17.02 5.70
N LEU A 173 -1.49 -17.67 4.63
CA LEU A 173 -1.80 -17.03 3.36
C LEU A 173 -3.32 -16.81 3.30
N PRO A 174 -3.82 -15.55 3.32
CA PRO A 174 -5.24 -15.27 3.12
C PRO A 174 -5.73 -15.76 1.75
N SER A 175 -7.03 -16.03 1.66
CA SER A 175 -7.68 -16.32 0.38
C SER A 175 -7.54 -15.12 -0.58
N GLU A 176 -7.62 -15.36 -1.89
CA GLU A 176 -7.59 -14.27 -2.88
C GLU A 176 -8.76 -13.29 -2.70
N ASP A 177 -9.93 -13.79 -2.34
CA ASP A 177 -11.12 -12.96 -2.09
C ASP A 177 -10.94 -12.08 -0.86
N ASP A 178 -10.39 -12.61 0.23
CA ASP A 178 -10.08 -11.81 1.41
C ASP A 178 -9.06 -10.73 1.07
N HIS A 179 -7.97 -11.07 0.36
CA HIS A 179 -6.96 -10.11 -0.06
C HIS A 179 -7.53 -8.98 -0.94
N ARG A 180 -8.40 -9.34 -1.91
CA ARG A 180 -9.04 -8.37 -2.82
C ARG A 180 -9.98 -7.43 -2.07
N ARG A 181 -10.74 -7.93 -1.10
CA ARG A 181 -11.65 -7.12 -0.27
C ARG A 181 -10.91 -6.03 0.50
N LEU A 182 -9.66 -6.25 0.89
CA LEU A 182 -8.86 -5.25 1.60
C LEU A 182 -8.31 -4.14 0.68
N GLY A 183 -8.59 -4.21 -0.61
CA GLY A 183 -8.02 -3.30 -1.61
C GLY A 183 -6.53 -3.56 -1.85
N GLY A 184 -6.07 -4.78 -1.56
CA GLY A 184 -4.75 -5.25 -1.94
C GLY A 184 -4.54 -5.14 -3.44
N ASP A 185 -3.29 -4.89 -3.85
CA ASP A 185 -2.92 -4.94 -5.26
C ASP A 185 -3.06 -6.41 -5.73
N PRO A 186 -3.74 -6.69 -6.86
CA PRO A 186 -3.94 -8.04 -7.37
C PRO A 186 -2.63 -8.77 -7.69
N ASN A 187 -1.54 -8.05 -7.94
CA ASN A 187 -0.21 -8.62 -8.20
C ASN A 187 0.56 -8.97 -6.93
N ILE A 188 0.02 -8.66 -5.75
CA ILE A 188 0.69 -8.89 -4.47
C ILE A 188 0.01 -10.05 -3.73
N ARG A 189 0.80 -10.98 -3.19
CA ARG A 189 0.34 -12.01 -2.25
C ARG A 189 1.00 -11.76 -0.90
N LEU A 190 0.19 -11.65 0.16
CA LEU A 190 0.66 -11.32 1.51
C LEU A 190 0.56 -12.54 2.42
N TRP A 191 1.66 -12.90 3.06
CA TRP A 191 1.67 -13.83 4.18
C TRP A 191 1.56 -13.03 5.47
N LEU A 192 0.58 -13.36 6.29
CA LEU A 192 0.22 -12.58 7.48
C LEU A 192 0.31 -13.45 8.73
N GLY A 193 0.73 -12.84 9.84
CA GLY A 193 0.92 -13.55 11.10
C GLY A 193 1.00 -12.57 12.26
N THR A 194 1.01 -13.10 13.47
CA THR A 194 1.35 -12.33 14.67
C THR A 194 2.66 -12.85 15.22
N TRP A 195 3.44 -11.99 15.86
CA TRP A 195 4.73 -12.35 16.41
C TRP A 195 4.83 -11.94 17.88
N ARG A 196 5.66 -12.66 18.64
CA ARG A 196 6.02 -12.37 20.02
C ARG A 196 7.37 -13.01 20.32
N LEU A 197 8.26 -12.24 20.93
CA LEU A 197 9.58 -12.70 21.35
C LEU A 197 9.83 -12.25 22.79
N ALA A 198 10.39 -13.15 23.60
CA ALA A 198 11.05 -12.77 24.84
C ALA A 198 12.39 -12.05 24.55
N PRO A 199 12.97 -11.33 25.52
CA PRO A 199 14.19 -10.53 25.31
C PRO A 199 15.40 -11.30 24.75
N ASP A 200 15.46 -12.61 24.99
CA ASP A 200 16.53 -13.54 24.58
C ASP A 200 16.11 -14.48 23.44
N GLU A 201 14.91 -14.31 22.89
CA GLU A 201 14.42 -15.08 21.75
C GLU A 201 14.66 -14.38 20.42
N ALA A 202 14.78 -15.19 19.37
CA ALA A 202 14.76 -14.73 17.98
C ALA A 202 13.77 -15.60 17.18
N LEU A 203 13.09 -14.97 16.22
CA LEU A 203 12.27 -15.68 15.24
C LEU A 203 13.10 -15.86 13.96
N VAL A 204 13.38 -17.12 13.64
CA VAL A 204 14.04 -17.50 12.38
C VAL A 204 12.96 -17.80 11.35
N VAL A 205 13.03 -17.14 10.20
CA VAL A 205 12.14 -17.34 9.06
C VAL A 205 12.97 -17.86 7.89
N GLU A 206 12.61 -19.03 7.39
CA GLU A 206 13.22 -19.62 6.21
C GLU A 206 12.19 -19.70 5.09
N ALA A 207 12.56 -19.25 3.90
CA ALA A 207 11.69 -19.32 2.75
C ALA A 207 12.49 -19.35 1.45
N THR A 208 11.87 -19.92 0.41
CA THR A 208 12.29 -19.72 -0.98
C THR A 208 11.27 -18.80 -1.63
N PRO A 209 11.64 -17.58 -2.05
CA PRO A 209 10.68 -16.69 -2.68
C PRO A 209 10.24 -17.27 -4.03
N PRO A 210 8.99 -17.03 -4.46
CA PRO A 210 8.57 -17.37 -5.81
C PRO A 210 9.37 -16.55 -6.84
N LYS A 211 9.40 -17.01 -8.09
CA LYS A 211 9.88 -16.16 -9.19
C LYS A 211 8.95 -14.96 -9.32
N CYS A 212 9.43 -13.79 -8.91
CA CYS A 212 8.69 -12.54 -8.90
C CYS A 212 9.62 -11.35 -9.13
N HIS A 213 9.05 -10.22 -9.50
CA HIS A 213 9.82 -8.98 -9.73
C HIS A 213 10.23 -8.28 -8.44
N TYR A 214 9.54 -8.56 -7.34
CA TYR A 214 9.71 -7.92 -6.05
C TYR A 214 9.09 -8.79 -4.96
N TRP A 215 9.77 -8.88 -3.83
CA TRP A 215 9.18 -9.33 -2.57
C TRP A 215 9.80 -8.55 -1.42
N ASN A 216 9.12 -8.49 -0.29
CA ASN A 216 9.73 -8.03 0.96
C ASN A 216 9.20 -8.80 2.17
N PHE A 217 9.87 -8.57 3.29
CA PHE A 217 9.43 -8.92 4.63
C PHE A 217 9.43 -7.65 5.47
N GLN A 218 8.39 -7.46 6.29
CA GLN A 218 8.31 -6.32 7.21
C GLN A 218 7.69 -6.73 8.54
N LEU A 219 8.10 -6.06 9.62
CA LEU A 219 7.39 -6.09 10.88
C LEU A 219 6.37 -4.95 10.96
N GLY A 220 5.22 -5.28 11.53
CA GLY A 220 4.23 -4.31 11.97
C GLY A 220 3.91 -4.45 13.45
N ASN A 221 3.38 -3.39 14.04
CA ASN A 221 2.87 -3.39 15.40
C ASN A 221 1.41 -3.88 15.45
N VAL A 222 0.82 -3.89 16.66
CA VAL A 222 -0.56 -4.34 16.89
C VAL A 222 -1.64 -3.47 16.22
N TRP A 223 -1.28 -2.27 15.74
CA TRP A 223 -2.17 -1.35 15.04
C TRP A 223 -2.11 -1.49 13.52
N ALA A 224 -1.41 -2.53 13.03
CA ALA A 224 -1.12 -2.70 11.61
C ALA A 224 -0.33 -1.53 11.02
N GLU A 225 0.67 -1.02 11.75
CA GLU A 225 1.58 0.00 11.24
C GLU A 225 2.95 -0.63 11.04
N SER A 226 3.61 -0.35 9.92
CA SER A 226 5.02 -0.73 9.79
C SER A 226 5.84 -0.08 10.91
N LEU A 227 6.83 -0.79 11.44
CA LEU A 227 7.72 -0.19 12.44
C LEU A 227 8.56 0.95 11.81
N ASP A 228 9.31 1.71 12.61
CA ASP A 228 10.01 2.91 12.12
C ASP A 228 11.24 2.58 11.24
N HIS A 229 10.98 2.35 9.95
CA HIS A 229 11.97 2.02 8.94
C HIS A 229 12.95 3.16 8.60
N ARG A 230 12.78 4.36 9.16
CA ARG A 230 13.72 5.48 8.94
C ARG A 230 14.98 5.34 9.78
N PHE A 231 14.85 4.70 10.94
CA PHE A 231 15.92 4.61 11.94
C PHE A 231 16.25 3.17 12.33
N GLN A 232 15.41 2.20 11.96
CA GLN A 232 15.56 0.81 12.33
C GLN A 232 15.41 -0.09 11.10
N ARG A 233 16.18 -1.19 11.07
CA ARG A 233 16.07 -2.21 10.04
C ARG A 233 14.89 -3.13 10.33
N VAL A 234 13.68 -2.68 10.02
CA VAL A 234 12.42 -3.39 10.36
C VAL A 234 11.76 -4.07 9.16
N HIS A 235 12.39 -3.96 8.00
CA HIS A 235 11.98 -4.61 6.76
C HIS A 235 13.23 -4.91 5.91
N ILE A 236 13.06 -5.78 4.93
CA ILE A 236 14.04 -6.11 3.91
C ILE A 236 13.32 -6.53 2.64
N ASN A 237 13.83 -6.13 1.48
CA ASN A 237 13.27 -6.51 0.19
C ASN A 237 14.26 -7.37 -0.64
N SER A 238 13.79 -7.84 -1.79
CA SER A 238 14.51 -8.75 -2.68
C SER A 238 15.85 -8.23 -3.21
N SER A 239 16.11 -6.92 -3.18
CA SER A 239 17.42 -6.35 -3.57
C SER A 239 18.44 -6.38 -2.44
N GLN A 240 17.99 -6.47 -1.19
CA GLN A 240 18.82 -6.34 0.00
C GLN A 240 19.06 -7.69 0.68
N ALA A 241 18.17 -8.66 0.46
CA ALA A 241 18.28 -9.98 1.06
C ALA A 241 19.51 -10.73 0.53
N VAL A 242 20.23 -11.37 1.45
CA VAL A 242 21.29 -12.32 1.14
C VAL A 242 20.68 -13.70 1.03
N TYR A 243 20.87 -14.36 -0.11
CA TYR A 243 20.35 -15.68 -0.39
C TYR A 243 21.40 -16.76 -0.14
N ARG A 244 20.92 -17.98 0.10
CA ARG A 244 21.72 -19.21 0.03
C ARG A 244 21.90 -19.62 -1.43
N ASP A 245 22.80 -20.59 -1.66
CA ASP A 245 23.13 -21.07 -3.01
C ASP A 245 21.93 -21.67 -3.76
N ASP A 246 20.93 -22.19 -3.05
CA ASP A 246 19.70 -22.74 -3.61
C ASP A 246 18.61 -21.68 -3.91
N GLY A 247 18.89 -20.41 -3.64
CA GLY A 247 17.96 -19.29 -3.81
C GLY A 247 16.97 -19.10 -2.66
N SER A 248 17.04 -19.91 -1.60
CA SER A 248 16.33 -19.65 -0.35
C SER A 248 17.00 -18.54 0.46
N PHE A 249 16.34 -18.04 1.50
CA PHE A 249 16.95 -17.14 2.48
C PHE A 249 16.63 -17.57 3.91
N GLU A 250 17.51 -17.17 4.82
CA GLU A 250 17.24 -17.11 6.27
C GLU A 250 17.03 -15.66 6.65
N LEU A 251 16.05 -15.38 7.50
CA LEU A 251 15.83 -14.07 8.09
C LEU A 251 15.71 -14.24 9.60
N VAL A 252 16.35 -13.37 10.37
CA VAL A 252 16.35 -13.44 11.83
C VAL A 252 15.72 -12.17 12.38
N VAL A 253 14.57 -12.30 13.04
CA VAL A 253 13.95 -11.22 13.80
C VAL A 253 14.44 -11.30 15.24
N ALA A 254 15.07 -10.24 15.74
CA ALA A 254 15.59 -10.19 17.11
C ALA A 254 15.68 -8.75 17.63
N HIS A 255 15.70 -8.59 18.96
CA HIS A 255 15.83 -7.27 19.60
C HIS A 255 17.18 -6.58 19.35
N ARG A 256 18.25 -7.36 19.15
CA ARG A 256 19.61 -6.88 18.90
C ARG A 256 20.18 -7.60 17.70
N ASP A 257 21.10 -6.94 17.00
CA ASP A 257 21.79 -7.53 15.85
C ASP A 257 22.60 -8.75 16.30
N PRO A 258 22.26 -9.97 15.84
CA PRO A 258 23.03 -11.18 16.13
C PRO A 258 24.24 -11.33 15.19
N GLY A 259 24.53 -10.36 14.33
CA GLY A 259 25.53 -10.43 13.26
C GLY A 259 25.02 -11.14 12.01
N HIS A 260 23.70 -11.29 11.87
CA HIS A 260 23.08 -11.99 10.73
C HIS A 260 22.78 -11.04 9.58
N ALA A 261 23.15 -11.41 8.35
CA ALA A 261 23.07 -10.53 7.18
C ALA A 261 21.64 -10.04 6.90
N ASN A 262 20.63 -10.88 7.13
CA ASN A 262 19.20 -10.55 6.98
C ASN A 262 18.50 -10.27 8.32
N TRP A 263 19.22 -9.72 9.32
CA TRP A 263 18.59 -9.37 10.60
C TRP A 263 17.51 -8.30 10.44
N ILE A 264 16.42 -8.46 11.18
CA ILE A 264 15.32 -7.51 11.33
C ILE A 264 15.17 -7.15 12.81
N SER A 265 15.26 -5.86 13.11
CA SER A 265 15.06 -5.29 14.44
C SER A 265 13.59 -5.31 14.83
N THR A 266 13.30 -5.76 16.06
CA THR A 266 11.96 -5.60 16.66
C THR A 266 11.66 -4.16 17.07
N ALA A 267 12.65 -3.25 16.97
CA ALA A 267 12.52 -1.83 17.34
C ALA A 267 11.94 -1.62 18.75
N GLY A 268 12.28 -2.50 19.70
CA GLY A 268 11.86 -2.39 21.10
C GLY A 268 10.43 -2.86 21.41
N HIS A 269 9.75 -3.49 20.45
CA HIS A 269 8.47 -4.17 20.66
C HIS A 269 8.68 -5.58 21.21
#